data_AF-A0A485CMH4-F1
#
_entry.id   AF-A0A485CMH4-F1
#
_cell.length_a   1.000
_cell.length_b   1.000
_cell.length_c   1.000
_cell.angle_alpha   90.00
_cell.angle_beta   90.00
_cell.angle_gamma   90.00
#
_symmetry.space_group_name_H-M   'P 1'
#
loop_
_entity.id
_entity.type
_entity.pdbx_description
1 polymer ?
#
loop_
_entity_poly.entity_id
_entity_poly.type
_entity_poly.pdbx_seq_one_letter_code
_entity_poly.pdbx_strand_id
1 'polypeptide(L)'
;MQQTEQMARRHDIWHYALWSMIQQSEILFAQGFLQAAWEVQEKAFQLIREQHLEQLPMHEFLLRIRSQLLWAWARLDEAEASARNGMDVLSSYQPQQQLQCLALMVQCSLGPRRSG
;
A
#
# COMPACT_ATOMS: atom_id res chain seq x y z
N MET A 1 3.04 -19.30 3.39
CA MET A 1 3.68 -17.99 3.09
C MET A 1 4.91 -17.70 3.95
N GLN A 2 4.96 -18.03 5.26
CA GLN A 2 6.15 -17.78 6.09
C GLN A 2 7.47 -18.39 5.56
N GLN A 3 7.42 -19.56 4.91
CA GLN A 3 8.61 -20.17 4.29
C GLN A 3 9.14 -19.37 3.09
N THR A 4 8.28 -18.67 2.35
CA THR A 4 8.68 -17.86 1.18
C THR A 4 9.38 -16.57 1.61
N GLU A 5 8.94 -15.93 2.68
CA GLU A 5 9.62 -14.76 3.28
C GLU A 5 11.03 -15.10 3.80
N GLN A 6 11.20 -16.27 4.42
CA GLN A 6 12.51 -16.69 4.95
C GLN A 6 13.51 -17.05 3.84
N MET A 7 13.04 -17.59 2.72
CA MET A 7 13.89 -17.88 1.55
C MET A 7 14.30 -16.61 0.79
N ALA A 8 13.40 -15.63 0.66
CA ALA A 8 13.67 -14.38 -0.06
C ALA A 8 14.80 -13.54 0.59
N ARG A 9 14.91 -13.55 1.92
CA ARG A 9 15.96 -12.85 2.67
C ARG A 9 17.38 -13.40 2.45
N ARG A 10 17.52 -14.60 1.88
CA ARG A 10 18.84 -15.25 1.67
C ARG A 10 19.42 -15.03 0.26
N HIS A 11 18.68 -14.39 -0.65
CA HIS A 11 19.05 -14.31 -2.08
C HIS A 11 18.84 -12.93 -2.71
N ASP A 12 18.81 -11.84 -1.93
CA ASP A 12 18.56 -10.47 -2.43
C ASP A 12 17.22 -10.32 -3.20
N ILE A 13 16.24 -11.20 -2.94
CA ILE A 13 14.94 -11.16 -3.65
C ILE A 13 13.90 -10.38 -2.84
N TRP A 14 14.28 -9.16 -2.46
CA TRP A 14 13.49 -8.24 -1.66
C TRP A 14 12.12 -7.93 -2.27
N HIS A 15 12.03 -7.96 -3.61
CA HIS A 15 10.76 -7.78 -4.32
C HIS A 15 9.75 -8.91 -4.02
N TYR A 16 10.18 -10.16 -3.88
CA TYR A 16 9.25 -11.25 -3.51
C TYR A 16 8.84 -11.20 -2.04
N ALA A 17 9.75 -10.78 -1.16
CA ALA A 17 9.41 -10.54 0.24
C ALA A 17 8.35 -9.43 0.34
N LEU A 18 8.59 -8.29 -0.31
CA LEU A 18 7.64 -7.17 -0.35
C LEU A 18 6.29 -7.59 -0.94
N TRP A 19 6.30 -8.31 -2.06
CA TRP A 19 5.07 -8.82 -2.68
C TRP A 19 4.29 -9.75 -1.76
N SER A 20 4.98 -10.67 -1.08
CA SER A 20 4.34 -11.58 -0.12
C SER A 20 3.67 -10.82 1.02
N MET A 21 4.28 -9.76 1.52
CA MET A 21 3.72 -8.93 2.59
C MET A 21 2.50 -8.14 2.11
N ILE A 22 2.55 -7.58 0.90
CA ILE A 22 1.39 -6.90 0.28
C ILE A 22 0.21 -7.88 0.15
N GLN A 23 0.45 -9.07 -0.40
CA GLN A 23 -0.59 -10.09 -0.55
C GLN A 23 -1.16 -10.55 0.80
N GLN A 24 -0.31 -10.73 1.81
CA GLN A 24 -0.77 -11.05 3.16
C GLN A 24 -1.64 -9.94 3.76
N SER A 25 -1.28 -8.68 3.55
CA SER A 25 -2.11 -7.55 3.97
C SER A 25 -3.47 -7.54 3.28
N GLU A 26 -3.54 -7.83 1.98
CA GLU A 26 -4.82 -7.89 1.25
C GLU A 26 -5.73 -9.00 1.78
N ILE A 27 -5.17 -10.18 2.08
CA ILE A 27 -5.92 -11.29 2.70
C ILE A 27 -6.47 -10.87 4.07
N LEU A 28 -5.64 -10.27 4.92
CA LEU A 28 -6.07 -9.80 6.26
C LEU A 28 -7.14 -8.73 6.16
N PHE A 29 -7.01 -7.80 5.21
CA PHE A 29 -8.00 -6.76 4.95
C PHE A 29 -9.34 -7.38 4.52
N ALA A 30 -9.33 -8.32 3.57
CA ALA A 30 -10.53 -9.01 3.10
C ALA A 30 -11.21 -9.84 4.21
N GLN A 31 -10.44 -10.33 5.19
CA GLN A 31 -10.96 -11.02 6.38
C GLN A 31 -11.52 -10.07 7.45
N GLY A 32 -11.38 -8.75 7.28
CA GLY A 32 -11.81 -7.75 8.25
C GLY A 32 -10.79 -7.49 9.37
N PHE A 33 -9.61 -8.11 9.33
CA PHE A 33 -8.54 -7.91 10.32
C PHE A 33 -7.71 -6.66 9.99
N LEU A 34 -8.35 -5.49 10.00
CA LEU A 34 -7.76 -4.21 9.57
C LEU A 34 -6.48 -3.86 10.34
N GLN A 35 -6.46 -4.06 11.66
CA GLN A 35 -5.27 -3.79 12.47
C GLN A 35 -4.09 -4.70 12.08
N ALA A 36 -4.35 -5.98 11.84
CA ALA A 36 -3.30 -6.92 11.42
C ALA A 36 -2.80 -6.58 9.99
N ALA A 37 -3.69 -6.19 9.09
CA ALA A 37 -3.32 -5.70 7.76
C ALA A 37 -2.40 -4.48 7.87
N TRP A 38 -2.74 -3.50 8.72
CA TRP A 38 -1.92 -2.32 8.97
C TRP A 38 -0.51 -2.68 9.45
N GLU A 39 -0.38 -3.59 10.41
CA GLU A 39 0.91 -4.02 10.95
C GLU A 39 1.78 -4.73 9.90
N VAL A 40 1.17 -5.49 8.99
CA VAL A 40 1.88 -6.08 7.84
C VAL A 40 2.35 -4.98 6.88
N GLN A 41 1.51 -3.99 6.59
CA GLN A 41 1.88 -2.85 5.75
C GLN A 41 3.03 -2.04 6.36
N GLU A 42 3.04 -1.80 7.68
CA GLU A 42 4.14 -1.10 8.36
C GLU A 42 5.48 -1.80 8.17
N LYS A 43 5.50 -3.13 8.31
CA LYS A 43 6.70 -3.92 8.02
C LYS A 43 7.11 -3.83 6.55
N ALA A 44 6.15 -3.80 5.63
CA ALA A 44 6.42 -3.65 4.20
C ALA A 44 7.02 -2.27 3.88
N PHE A 45 6.52 -1.19 4.49
CA PHE A 45 7.11 0.14 4.37
C PHE A 45 8.51 0.21 4.99
N GLN A 46 8.74 -0.47 6.11
CA GLN A 46 10.07 -0.58 6.69
C GLN A 46 11.04 -1.26 5.71
N LEU A 47 10.64 -2.38 5.09
CA LEU A 47 11.44 -3.06 4.10
C LEU A 47 11.77 -2.17 2.89
N ILE A 48 10.80 -1.39 2.40
CA ILE A 48 11.02 -0.44 1.31
C ILE A 48 12.12 0.56 1.66
N ARG A 49 12.06 1.15 2.86
CA ARG A 49 13.07 2.14 3.31
C ARG A 49 14.44 1.54 3.50
N GLU A 50 14.50 0.34 4.08
CA GLU A 50 15.78 -0.35 4.36
C GLU A 50 16.49 -0.81 3.08
N GLN A 51 15.73 -1.12 2.03
CA GLN A 51 16.26 -1.67 0.77
C GLN A 51 16.15 -0.69 -0.40
N HIS A 52 15.81 0.58 -0.15
CA HIS A 52 15.68 1.65 -1.14
C HIS A 52 14.76 1.29 -2.33
N LEU A 53 13.57 0.77 -2.04
CA LEU A 53 12.61 0.27 -3.03
C LEU A 53 11.54 1.29 -3.42
N GLU A 54 11.71 2.57 -3.06
CA GLU A 54 10.66 3.60 -3.16
C GLU A 54 10.22 3.91 -4.59
N GLN A 55 11.09 3.69 -5.58
CA GLN A 55 10.81 3.98 -6.99
C GLN A 55 10.09 2.83 -7.72
N LEU A 56 9.87 1.69 -7.04
CA LEU A 56 9.27 0.53 -7.68
C LEU A 56 7.74 0.67 -7.74
N PRO A 57 7.08 0.18 -8.81
CA PRO A 57 5.62 0.12 -8.88
C PRO A 57 4.96 -0.61 -7.69
N MET A 58 5.70 -1.52 -7.06
CA MET A 58 5.23 -2.23 -5.87
C MET A 58 5.05 -1.30 -4.65
N HIS A 59 5.80 -0.19 -4.58
CA HIS A 59 5.60 0.84 -3.56
C HIS A 59 4.27 1.57 -3.76
N GLU A 60 3.89 1.89 -5.01
CA GLU A 60 2.55 2.41 -5.29
C GLU A 60 1.47 1.44 -4.80
N PHE A 61 1.63 0.14 -5.09
CA PHE A 61 0.64 -0.85 -4.69
C PHE A 61 0.44 -0.83 -3.16
N LEU A 62 1.53 -0.78 -2.40
CA LEU A 62 1.48 -0.69 -0.93
C LEU A 62 0.78 0.60 -0.46
N LEU A 63 1.11 1.75 -1.07
CA LEU A 63 0.46 3.04 -0.80
C LEU A 63 -1.03 3.03 -1.12
N ARG A 64 -1.42 2.28 -2.15
CA ARG A 64 -2.82 2.12 -2.56
C ARG A 64 -3.63 1.31 -1.54
N ILE A 65 -3.12 0.15 -1.10
CA ILE A 65 -3.81 -0.64 -0.06
C ILE A 65 -3.77 0.03 1.32
N ARG A 66 -2.75 0.87 1.58
CA ARG A 66 -2.71 1.75 2.74
C ARG A 66 -3.83 2.79 2.70
N SER A 67 -4.04 3.42 1.55
CA SER A 67 -5.15 4.37 1.35
C SER A 67 -6.51 3.73 1.59
N GLN A 68 -6.75 2.53 1.05
CA GLN A 68 -7.99 1.77 1.29
C GLN A 68 -8.24 1.48 2.77
N LEU A 69 -7.19 1.10 3.50
CA LEU A 69 -7.26 0.83 4.93
C LEU A 69 -7.57 2.10 5.74
N LEU A 70 -6.88 3.20 5.45
CA LEU A 70 -7.14 4.50 6.08
C LEU A 70 -8.57 4.99 5.80
N TRP A 71 -9.07 4.78 4.57
CA TRP A 71 -10.44 5.09 4.21
C TRP A 71 -11.44 4.26 5.03
N ALA A 72 -11.19 2.96 5.23
CA ALA A 72 -12.02 2.09 6.07
C ALA A 72 -12.06 2.56 7.55
N TRP A 73 -11.02 3.25 8.01
CA TRP A 73 -10.97 3.91 9.32
C TRP A 73 -11.49 5.35 9.33
N ALA A 74 -12.09 5.82 8.24
CA ALA A 74 -12.56 7.20 8.06
C ALA A 74 -11.47 8.28 8.23
N ARG A 75 -10.19 7.91 8.03
CA ARG A 75 -9.03 8.83 8.03
C ARG A 75 -8.80 9.38 6.62
N LEU A 76 -9.75 10.17 6.13
CA LEU A 76 -9.84 10.54 4.71
C LEU A 76 -8.64 11.37 4.21
N ASP A 77 -8.16 12.32 5.01
CA ASP A 77 -7.02 13.16 4.59
C ASP A 77 -5.73 12.33 4.41
N GLU A 78 -5.53 11.35 5.29
CA GLU A 78 -4.39 10.43 5.21
C GLU A 78 -4.56 9.42 4.07
N ALA A 79 -5.79 8.95 3.84
CA ALA A 79 -6.10 8.09 2.70
C ALA A 79 -5.81 8.81 1.38
N GLU A 80 -6.19 10.08 1.26
CA GLU A 80 -5.91 10.91 0.09
C GLU A 80 -4.41 11.14 -0.09
N ALA A 81 -3.69 11.49 0.98
CA ALA A 81 -2.24 11.67 0.94
C ALA A 81 -1.52 10.38 0.49
N SER A 82 -1.94 9.22 0.98
CA SER A 82 -1.38 7.93 0.57
C SER A 82 -1.64 7.64 -0.91
N ALA A 83 -2.85 7.90 -1.41
CA ALA A 83 -3.16 7.73 -2.83
C ALA A 83 -2.34 8.67 -3.74
N ARG A 84 -2.16 9.93 -3.31
CA ARG A 84 -1.36 10.93 -4.02
C ARG A 84 0.12 10.52 -4.11
N ASN A 85 0.70 10.05 -3.00
CA ASN A 85 2.06 9.52 -3.01
C ASN A 85 2.21 8.33 -3.98
N GLY A 86 1.18 7.48 -4.10
CA GLY A 86 1.17 6.40 -5.08
C GLY A 86 1.22 6.90 -6.53
N MET A 87 0.52 8.00 -6.83
CA MET A 87 0.62 8.65 -8.14
C MET A 87 2.02 9.21 -8.41
N ASP A 88 2.68 9.78 -7.39
CA ASP A 88 4.04 10.33 -7.51
C ASP A 88 5.07 9.24 -7.83
N VAL A 89 4.94 8.06 -7.22
CA VAL A 89 5.75 6.87 -7.55
C VAL A 89 5.60 6.49 -9.03
N LEU A 90 4.40 6.63 -9.59
CA LEU A 90 4.11 6.31 -10.98
C LEU A 90 4.25 7.50 -11.95
N SER A 91 4.82 8.62 -11.50
CA SER A 91 4.84 9.87 -12.29
C SER A 91 5.65 9.78 -13.59
N SER A 92 6.64 8.88 -13.66
CA SER A 92 7.43 8.60 -14.87
C SER A 92 6.81 7.52 -15.78
N TYR A 93 5.68 6.93 -15.41
CA TYR A 93 5.00 5.88 -16.16
C TYR A 93 3.86 6.46 -17.01
N GLN A 94 3.24 5.60 -17.83
CA GLN A 94 2.06 5.99 -18.59
C GLN A 94 0.89 6.36 -17.65
N PRO A 95 0.13 7.44 -17.92
CA PRO A 95 -0.94 7.92 -17.04
C PRO A 95 -2.01 6.86 -16.70
N GLN A 96 -2.24 5.89 -17.58
CA GLN A 96 -3.18 4.79 -17.38
C GLN A 96 -2.82 3.94 -16.15
N GLN A 97 -1.54 3.88 -15.78
CA GLN A 97 -1.08 3.14 -14.58
C GLN A 97 -1.55 3.80 -13.28
N GLN A 98 -1.87 5.11 -13.29
CA GLN A 98 -2.34 5.84 -12.11
C GLN A 98 -3.85 5.68 -11.85
N LEU A 99 -4.57 4.96 -12.71
CA LEU A 99 -6.03 4.86 -12.68
C LEU A 99 -6.57 4.43 -11.31
N GLN A 100 -5.91 3.49 -10.64
CA GLN A 100 -6.38 2.97 -9.37
C GLN A 100 -6.18 3.97 -8.21
N CYS A 101 -5.06 4.69 -8.17
CA CYS A 101 -4.86 5.80 -7.24
C CYS A 101 -5.85 6.93 -7.48
N LEU A 102 -6.13 7.27 -8.75
CA LEU A 102 -7.12 8.29 -9.10
C LEU A 102 -8.51 7.90 -8.61
N ALA A 103 -8.91 6.64 -8.80
CA ALA A 103 -10.19 6.12 -8.30
C ALA A 103 -10.30 6.27 -6.76
N LEU A 104 -9.20 6.05 -6.02
CA LEU A 104 -9.19 6.27 -4.57
C LEU A 104 -9.27 7.74 -4.17
N MET A 105 -8.63 8.66 -4.91
CA MET A 105 -8.80 10.09 -4.65
C MET A 105 -10.25 10.52 -4.83
N VAL A 106 -10.92 10.02 -5.87
CA VAL A 106 -12.36 10.22 -6.08
C VAL A 106 -13.16 9.63 -4.91
N GLN A 107 -12.84 8.41 -4.47
CA GLN A 107 -13.50 7.78 -3.32
C GLN A 107 -13.31 8.58 -2.02
N CYS A 108 -12.14 9.16 -1.78
CA CYS A 108 -11.88 10.05 -0.63
C CYS A 108 -12.70 11.34 -0.72
N SER A 109 -12.84 11.89 -1.93
CA SER A 109 -13.64 13.09 -2.20
C SER A 109 -15.13 12.89 -1.97
N LEU A 110 -15.63 11.67 -2.21
CA LEU A 110 -17.03 11.28 -1.97
C LEU A 110 -17.28 10.82 -0.52
N GLY A 111 -16.23 10.59 0.27
CA GLY A 111 -16.36 10.12 1.65
C GLY A 111 -16.95 11.18 2.57
N PRO A 112 -17.78 10.80 3.56
CA PRO A 112 -18.31 11.75 4.53
C PRO A 112 -17.17 12.31 5.39
N ARG A 113 -16.76 13.55 5.12
CA ARG A 113 -15.84 14.28 5.99
C ARG A 113 -16.60 14.59 7.29
N ARG A 114 -16.07 14.16 8.44
CA ARG A 114 -16.61 14.59 9.72
C ARG A 114 -16.38 16.10 9.82
N SER A 115 -17.45 16.87 9.64
CA SER A 115 -17.46 18.30 9.97
C SER A 115 -17.06 18.43 11.44
N GLY A 116 -15.92 19.06 11.70
CA GLY A 116 -15.51 19.44 13.05
C GLY A 116 -16.45 20.48 13.65
#